data_AF-A0A2A4T0H1-F1
#
_entry.id   AF-A0A2A4T0H1-F1
#
_cell.length_a   1.000
_cell.length_b   1.000
_cell.length_c   1.000
_cell.angle_alpha   90.00
_cell.angle_beta   90.00
_cell.angle_gamma   90.00
#
_symmetry.space_group_name_H-M   'P 1'
#
loop_
_entity.id
_entity.type
_entity.pdbx_description
1 polymer ?
#
loop_
_entity_poly.entity_id
_entity_poly.type
_entity_poly.pdbx_seq_one_letter_code
_entity_poly.pdbx_strand_id
1 'polypeptide(L)'
;MNNYTKILIYRMAGLTGTELSAEHLKILEYVADYYESNSVGPLYQNIKKNTGYTKKEIEALFPYALNSVYTWVGIPIHSTNHICKPAAGVQADDYREVYLDHNATTYLRDEIKSILIRHIKQENSYG
;
A
#
# COMPACT_ATOMS: atom_id res chain seq x y z
N MET A 1 22.23 4.06 4.64
CA MET A 1 22.04 2.70 4.05
C MET A 1 22.81 1.55 4.74
N ASN A 2 22.09 0.52 5.23
CA ASN A 2 22.59 -0.70 5.89
C ASN A 2 23.22 -1.73 4.91
N ASN A 3 24.12 -2.58 5.40
CA ASN A 3 24.72 -3.72 4.68
C ASN A 3 23.68 -4.71 4.15
N TYR A 4 22.60 -4.97 4.91
CA TYR A 4 21.50 -5.82 4.45
C TYR A 4 20.86 -5.28 3.15
N THR A 5 20.54 -3.99 3.13
CA THR A 5 19.96 -3.30 1.97
C THR A 5 20.89 -3.35 0.77
N LYS A 6 22.21 -3.19 0.98
CA LYS A 6 23.21 -3.33 -0.10
C LYS A 6 23.17 -4.72 -0.74
N ILE A 7 23.20 -5.77 0.08
CA ILE A 7 23.14 -7.16 -0.40
C ILE A 7 21.84 -7.39 -1.19
N LEU A 8 20.72 -6.87 -0.70
CA LEU A 8 19.44 -6.97 -1.38
C LEU A 8 19.47 -6.29 -2.75
N ILE A 9 20.00 -5.06 -2.84
CA ILE A 9 20.15 -4.34 -4.11
C ILE A 9 20.96 -5.14 -5.12
N TYR A 10 22.15 -5.63 -4.74
CA TYR A 10 22.99 -6.42 -5.65
C TYR A 10 22.30 -7.73 -6.09
N ARG A 11 21.59 -8.39 -5.18
CA ARG A 11 20.81 -9.58 -5.50
C ARG A 11 19.70 -9.26 -6.50
N MET A 12 18.95 -8.18 -6.28
CA MET A 12 17.85 -7.79 -7.15
C MET A 12 18.33 -7.36 -8.54
N ALA A 13 19.44 -6.61 -8.62
CA ALA A 13 20.07 -6.25 -9.88
C ALA A 13 20.52 -7.48 -10.68
N GLY A 14 21.09 -8.48 -10.00
CA GLY A 14 21.43 -9.77 -10.62
C GLY A 14 20.20 -10.54 -11.12
N LEU A 15 19.08 -10.49 -10.40
CA LEU A 15 17.82 -11.14 -10.81
C LEU A 15 17.16 -10.44 -12.01
N THR A 16 17.26 -9.11 -12.11
CA THR A 16 16.68 -8.35 -13.23
C THR A 16 17.63 -8.21 -14.42
N GLY A 17 18.88 -8.68 -14.31
CA GLY A 17 19.90 -8.50 -15.34
C GLY A 17 20.27 -7.03 -15.57
N THR A 18 20.08 -6.18 -14.55
CA THR A 18 20.34 -4.73 -14.66
C THR A 18 21.74 -4.42 -14.16
N GLU A 19 22.54 -3.73 -14.98
CA GLU A 19 23.86 -3.27 -14.56
C GLU A 19 23.74 -2.08 -13.60
N LEU A 20 24.36 -2.21 -12.42
CA LEU A 20 24.24 -1.24 -11.35
C LEU A 20 25.10 0.01 -11.63
N SER A 21 24.55 0.97 -12.37
CA SER A 21 25.17 2.29 -12.58
C SER A 21 25.13 3.17 -11.31
N ALA A 22 26.01 4.17 -11.24
CA ALA A 22 26.03 5.19 -10.19
C ALA A 22 24.68 5.92 -10.05
N GLU A 23 23.92 6.05 -11.14
CA GLU A 23 22.59 6.66 -11.11
C GLU A 23 21.58 5.83 -10.31
N HIS A 24 21.62 4.50 -10.47
CA HIS A 24 20.79 3.59 -9.68
C HIS A 24 21.12 3.73 -8.20
N LEU A 25 22.40 3.73 -7.86
CA LEU A 25 22.86 3.86 -6.47
C LEU A 25 22.39 5.17 -5.85
N LYS A 26 22.50 6.30 -6.55
CA LYS A 26 22.05 7.60 -6.05
C LYS A 26 20.55 7.62 -5.73
N ILE A 27 19.72 7.00 -6.58
CA ILE A 27 18.28 6.89 -6.35
C ILE A 27 17.98 5.95 -5.18
N LEU A 28 18.62 4.78 -5.15
CA LEU A 28 18.40 3.75 -4.12
C LEU A 28 18.85 4.22 -2.73
N GLU A 29 19.97 4.93 -2.63
CA GLU A 29 20.47 5.53 -1.39
C GLU A 29 19.49 6.55 -0.83
N TYR A 30 19.05 7.51 -1.67
CA TYR A 30 18.06 8.49 -1.27
C TYR A 30 16.76 7.83 -0.79
N VAL A 31 16.28 6.81 -1.50
CA VAL A 31 15.03 6.12 -1.15
C VAL A 31 15.18 5.33 0.15
N ALA A 32 16.31 4.67 0.37
CA ALA A 32 16.60 3.96 1.62
C ALA A 32 16.62 4.91 2.81
N ASP A 33 17.34 6.03 2.71
CA ASP A 33 17.49 7.00 3.79
C ASP A 33 16.16 7.74 4.06
N TYR A 34 15.38 8.02 3.01
CA TYR A 34 14.04 8.59 3.15
C TYR A 34 13.09 7.64 3.88
N TYR A 35 13.12 6.35 3.55
CA TYR A 35 12.28 5.34 4.20
C TYR A 35 12.67 5.15 5.67
N GLU A 36 13.97 5.14 5.99
CA GLU A 36 14.44 5.07 7.38
C GLU A 36 13.95 6.26 8.20
N SER A 37 13.92 7.45 7.61
CA SER A 37 13.50 8.68 8.30
C SER A 37 11.97 8.85 8.43
N ASN A 38 11.21 8.40 7.43
CA ASN A 38 9.77 8.71 7.33
C ASN A 38 8.86 7.47 7.45
N SER A 39 9.43 6.25 7.45
CA SER A 39 8.70 4.97 7.40
C SER A 39 7.73 4.83 6.22
N VAL A 40 7.86 5.66 5.19
CA VAL A 40 7.06 5.64 3.96
C VAL A 40 7.97 5.83 2.74
N GLY A 41 7.61 5.22 1.60
CA GLY A 41 8.35 5.37 0.36
C GLY A 41 8.18 6.77 -0.26
N PRO A 42 9.23 7.40 -0.80
CA PRO A 42 9.14 8.74 -1.38
C PRO A 42 8.42 8.74 -2.74
N LEU A 43 7.46 9.65 -2.91
CA LEU A 43 6.82 9.90 -4.20
C LEU A 43 7.82 10.39 -5.26
N TYR A 44 7.48 10.23 -6.55
CA TYR A 44 8.28 10.74 -7.68
C TYR A 44 8.69 12.21 -7.54
N GLN A 45 7.81 13.06 -6.98
CA GLN A 45 8.12 14.48 -6.77
C GLN A 45 9.26 14.69 -5.76
N ASN A 46 9.30 13.88 -4.70
CA ASN A 46 10.34 13.95 -3.67
C ASN A 46 11.67 13.44 -4.21
N ILE A 47 11.64 12.36 -5.00
CA ILE A 47 12.83 11.83 -5.68
C ILE A 47 13.37 12.88 -6.65
N LYS A 48 12.53 13.48 -7.50
CA LYS A 48 12.94 14.52 -8.43
C LYS A 48 13.56 15.72 -7.72
N LYS A 49 12.96 16.17 -6.61
CA LYS A 49 13.44 17.33 -5.84
C LYS A 49 14.85 17.12 -5.26
N ASN A 50 15.14 15.92 -4.78
CA ASN A 50 16.42 15.65 -4.08
C ASN A 50 17.50 15.02 -4.97
N THR A 51 17.11 14.21 -5.95
CA THR A 51 18.08 13.49 -6.82
C THR A 51 18.25 14.13 -8.19
N GLY A 52 17.25 14.92 -8.64
CA GLY A 52 17.18 15.51 -9.99
C GLY A 52 16.46 14.64 -11.02
N TYR A 53 16.27 13.34 -10.75
CA TYR A 53 15.73 12.40 -11.73
C TYR A 53 14.22 12.52 -11.90
N THR A 54 13.80 12.58 -13.15
CA THR A 54 12.40 12.61 -13.58
C THR A 54 11.81 11.20 -13.60
N LYS A 55 10.47 11.13 -13.61
CA LYS A 55 9.73 9.87 -13.72
C LYS A 55 10.19 9.03 -14.92
N LYS A 56 10.40 9.66 -16.08
CA LYS A 56 10.82 8.97 -17.31
C LYS A 56 12.22 8.36 -17.20
N GLU A 57 13.15 9.05 -16.54
CA GLU A 57 14.51 8.54 -16.32
C GLU A 57 14.48 7.33 -15.37
N ILE A 58 13.66 7.40 -14.31
CA ILE A 58 13.47 6.27 -13.40
C ILE A 58 12.83 5.06 -14.12
N GLU A 59 11.86 5.30 -15.01
CA GLU A 59 11.25 4.26 -15.85
C GLU A 59 12.24 3.65 -16.85
N ALA A 60 13.23 4.42 -17.31
CA ALA A 60 14.26 3.92 -18.21
C ALA A 60 15.34 3.10 -17.48
N LEU A 61 15.67 3.49 -16.24
CA LEU A 61 16.68 2.82 -15.41
C LEU A 61 16.16 1.51 -14.80
N PHE A 62 14.89 1.47 -14.37
CA PHE A 62 14.35 0.33 -13.64
C PHE A 62 13.22 -0.38 -14.41
N PRO A 63 13.25 -1.73 -14.52
CA PRO A 63 12.31 -2.49 -15.37
C PRO A 63 10.84 -2.38 -14.95
N TYR A 64 10.56 -2.03 -13.68
CA TYR A 64 9.22 -1.71 -13.19
C TYR A 64 9.16 -0.37 -12.46
N ALA A 65 9.96 0.61 -12.92
CA ALA A 65 9.98 1.97 -12.40
C ALA A 65 10.11 2.00 -10.86
N LEU A 66 9.31 2.83 -10.19
CA LEU A 66 9.34 3.01 -8.73
C LEU A 66 9.07 1.71 -7.92
N ASN A 67 8.28 0.77 -8.46
CA ASN A 67 8.05 -0.51 -7.77
C ASN A 67 9.34 -1.32 -7.67
N SER A 68 10.18 -1.28 -8.71
CA SER A 68 11.51 -1.92 -8.66
C SER A 68 12.36 -1.27 -7.57
N VAL A 69 12.42 0.07 -7.54
CA VAL A 69 13.19 0.82 -6.55
C VAL A 69 12.79 0.43 -5.11
N TYR A 70 11.49 0.38 -4.83
CA TYR A 70 10.99 -0.02 -3.51
C TYR A 70 11.32 -1.48 -3.19
N THR A 71 11.13 -2.38 -4.14
CA THR A 71 11.46 -3.81 -3.95
C THR A 71 12.95 -4.00 -3.68
N TRP A 72 13.82 -3.28 -4.40
CA TRP A 72 15.27 -3.39 -4.28
C TRP A 72 15.79 -2.86 -2.94
N VAL A 73 15.15 -1.84 -2.39
CA VAL A 73 15.45 -1.29 -1.05
C VAL A 73 14.79 -2.12 0.07
N GLY A 74 13.80 -2.96 -0.26
CA GLY A 74 13.07 -3.78 0.70
C GLY A 74 11.90 -3.05 1.37
N ILE A 75 11.38 -2.00 0.73
CA ILE A 75 10.19 -1.29 1.20
C ILE A 75 8.96 -2.16 0.89
N PRO A 76 8.11 -2.49 1.88
CA PRO A 76 6.91 -3.28 1.64
C PRO A 76 5.96 -2.50 0.73
N ILE A 77 5.69 -3.05 -0.45
CA ILE A 77 4.69 -2.50 -1.36
C ILE A 77 3.34 -3.02 -0.89
N HIS A 78 2.54 -2.17 -0.24
CA HIS A 78 1.14 -2.47 -0.03
C HIS A 78 0.44 -2.43 -1.39
N SER A 79 0.32 -3.59 -2.03
CA SER A 79 -0.52 -3.70 -3.21
C SER A 79 -1.96 -3.38 -2.80
N THR A 80 -2.67 -2.64 -3.63
CA THR A 80 -4.11 -2.41 -3.46
C THR A 80 -4.93 -3.71 -3.55
N ASN A 81 -4.28 -4.84 -3.85
CA ASN A 81 -4.89 -6.15 -3.96
C ASN A 81 -5.00 -6.87 -2.59
N HIS A 82 -4.31 -6.38 -1.55
CA HIS A 82 -4.36 -6.91 -0.18
C HIS A 82 -4.69 -5.83 0.85
N ILE A 83 -5.67 -4.99 0.55
CA ILE A 83 -6.14 -4.00 1.52
C ILE A 83 -7.19 -4.70 2.43
N CYS A 84 -7.05 -4.61 3.75
CA CYS A 84 -8.13 -4.96 4.70
C CYS A 84 -9.33 -4.00 4.61
N LYS A 85 -9.28 -2.99 3.73
CA LYS A 85 -10.35 -2.07 3.37
C LYS A 85 -10.61 -2.22 1.87
N PRO A 86 -11.84 -2.41 1.40
CA PRO A 86 -12.10 -2.48 -0.03
C PRO A 86 -11.55 -1.24 -0.74
N ALA A 87 -10.98 -1.42 -1.93
CA ALA A 87 -10.48 -0.33 -2.74
C ALA A 87 -11.60 0.72 -2.93
N ALA A 88 -11.30 1.98 -2.66
CA ALA A 88 -12.24 3.08 -2.88
C ALA A 88 -12.50 3.20 -4.38
N GLY A 89 -13.56 2.53 -4.85
CA GLY A 89 -13.85 2.35 -6.27
C GLY A 89 -14.65 1.09 -6.63
N VAL A 90 -15.00 0.22 -5.68
CA VAL A 90 -16.00 -0.82 -5.94
C VAL A 90 -17.34 -0.14 -6.22
N GLN A 91 -17.75 -0.13 -7.49
CA GLN A 91 -19.13 0.15 -7.86
C GLN A 91 -19.97 -1.01 -7.34
N ALA A 92 -20.72 -0.78 -6.27
CA ALA A 92 -21.78 -1.69 -5.89
C ALA A 92 -22.98 -1.39 -6.80
N ASP A 93 -23.53 -2.43 -7.44
CA ASP A 93 -24.75 -2.33 -8.25
C ASP A 93 -25.92 -1.82 -7.39
N ASP A 94 -25.93 -2.16 -6.10
CA ASP A 94 -26.80 -1.58 -5.08
C ASP A 94 -25.98 -1.08 -3.87
N TYR A 95 -25.98 0.23 -3.65
CA TYR A 95 -25.32 0.86 -2.49
C TYR A 95 -25.86 0.36 -1.14
N ARG A 96 -27.01 -0.32 -1.10
CA ARG A 96 -27.57 -0.95 0.11
C ARG A 96 -26.77 -2.14 0.61
N GLU A 97 -25.92 -2.76 -0.22
CA GLU A 97 -25.05 -3.86 0.19
C GLU A 97 -23.76 -3.36 0.88
N VAL A 98 -23.37 -2.12 0.60
CA VAL A 98 -22.16 -1.49 1.15
C VAL A 98 -22.43 -0.85 2.51
N TYR A 99 -23.64 -0.34 2.69
CA TYR A 99 -24.03 0.39 3.90
C TYR A 99 -25.14 -0.35 4.65
N LEU A 100 -24.80 -0.88 5.82
CA LEU A 100 -25.78 -1.36 6.81
C LEU A 100 -26.70 -0.24 7.34
N ASP A 101 -26.39 1.03 7.05
CA ASP A 101 -27.06 2.16 7.66
C ASP A 101 -28.27 2.65 6.89
N HIS A 102 -29.35 2.93 7.64
CA HIS A 102 -30.37 3.87 7.19
C HIS A 102 -30.00 5.25 7.75
N ASN A 103 -29.32 6.02 6.91
CA ASN A 103 -29.13 7.46 7.03
C ASN A 103 -28.29 7.90 8.26
N ALA A 104 -26.95 7.78 8.15
CA ALA A 104 -25.83 8.50 8.80
C ALA A 104 -25.86 8.92 10.31
N THR A 105 -26.94 8.74 11.06
CA THR A 105 -27.05 9.16 12.48
C THR A 105 -27.76 8.14 13.38
N THR A 106 -28.23 7.00 12.86
CA THR A 106 -28.79 5.90 13.69
C THR A 106 -28.17 4.55 13.34
N TYR A 107 -27.58 3.88 14.34
CA TYR A 107 -26.67 2.73 14.16
C TYR A 107 -27.30 1.41 13.67
N LEU A 108 -28.63 1.27 13.57
CA LEU A 108 -29.27 0.00 13.18
C LEU A 108 -30.62 0.23 12.48
N ARG A 109 -30.85 -0.45 11.35
CA ARG A 109 -32.18 -0.55 10.70
C ARG A 109 -33.20 -1.20 11.63
N ASP A 110 -34.44 -0.73 11.63
CA ASP A 110 -35.51 -1.25 12.50
C ASP A 110 -35.77 -2.74 12.31
N GLU A 111 -35.65 -3.24 11.07
CA GLU A 111 -35.76 -4.65 10.74
C GLU A 111 -34.70 -5.48 11.47
N ILE A 112 -33.44 -5.06 11.40
CA ILE A 112 -32.30 -5.74 12.05
C ILE A 112 -32.40 -5.62 13.58
N LYS A 113 -32.80 -4.45 14.09
CA LYS A 113 -33.05 -4.24 15.52
C LYS A 113 -34.10 -5.21 16.06
N SER A 114 -35.18 -5.45 15.31
CA SER A 114 -36.23 -6.39 15.71
C SER A 114 -35.74 -7.85 15.76
N ILE A 115 -34.87 -8.23 14.82
CA ILE A 115 -34.27 -9.57 14.76
C ILE A 115 -33.29 -9.78 15.91
N LEU A 116 -32.41 -8.80 16.18
CA LEU A 116 -31.46 -8.86 17.29
C LEU A 116 -32.15 -8.95 18.65
N ILE A 117 -33.19 -8.14 18.89
CA ILE A 117 -33.97 -8.20 20.12
C ILE A 117 -34.64 -9.57 20.28
N ARG A 118 -35.14 -10.16 19.19
CA ARG A 118 -35.72 -11.51 19.21
C ARG A 118 -34.67 -12.57 19.57
N HIS A 119 -33.46 -12.45 19.02
CA HIS A 119 -32.40 -13.41 19.28
C HIS A 119 -31.88 -13.34 20.72
N ILE A 120 -31.64 -12.13 21.24
CA ILE A 120 -31.25 -11.91 22.65
C ILE A 120 -32.33 -12.43 23.61
N LYS A 121 -33.62 -12.25 23.28
CA LYS A 121 -34.71 -12.80 24.09
C LYS A 121 -34.79 -14.32 24.05
N GLN A 122 -34.42 -14.94 22.93
CA GLN A 122 -34.36 -16.40 22.81
C GLN A 122 -33.18 -16.99 23.59
N GLU A 123 -31.99 -16.38 23.52
CA GLU A 123 -30.83 -16.81 24.32
C GLU A 123 -31.09 -16.71 25.82
N ASN A 124 -31.76 -15.63 26.27
CA ASN A 124 -32.11 -15.46 27.69
C ASN A 124 -33.28 -16.34 28.18
N SER A 125 -33.93 -17.10 27.29
CA SER A 125 -35.02 -18.02 27.67
C SER A 125 -34.55 -19.46 27.88
N TYR A 126 -33.27 -19.75 27.60
CA TYR A 126 -32.63 -21.06 27.85
C TYR A 126 -31.58 -21.01 28.99
N GLY A 127 -31.59 -19.94 29.79
CA GLY A 127 -30.77 -19.79 31.00
C GLY A 127 -31.57 -20.08 32.26
#